data_AF-A0A7J8MHS2-F1
#
_entry.id   AF-A0A7J8MHS2-F1
#
_cell.length_a   1.000
_cell.length_b   1.000
_cell.length_c   1.000
_cell.angle_alpha   90.00
_cell.angle_beta   90.00
_cell.angle_gamma   90.00
#
_symmetry.space_group_name_H-M   'P 1'
#
loop_
_entity.id
_entity.type
_entity.pdbx_description
1 polymer ?
#
loop_
_entity_poly.entity_id
_entity_poly.type
_entity_poly.pdbx_seq_one_letter_code
_entity_poly.pdbx_strand_id
1 'polypeptide(L)'
;MYLSCAISLLLIVYPLLQMALIPRTAQGHGWLRPAVGVVELSQCIIQAVPLSARKATGGSSEGIASFLQLPHFSEAVVKKIARKKVRTFQDLRDMTMEGRAQLLTQAAGFSPAEVQDVEMVLEMMPSLTVEVTCETEGEDGIQEGDVVTVQAWITLERRNGLIGALPHAPYFPFHKEENFWFLLADSVSNNVWFSQKVSFMDEATAITAASKTIQETMEVSGVSAKETSEAVKRTIEKVRGGSRLVMGRFPAPTEGNYNLTCYCLCDSWIGCDKKTNLKVKILKRTRAGTRGGLVSEEGPIVEDGIEEEEENEEDYDDYESEYSEEEEEEKDTKKKGPAANGAVHNKGSSSEGSGSDEE
;
A
#
# COMPACT_ATOMS: atom_id res chain seq x y z
N MET A 1 12.62 -5.64 -30.36
CA MET A 1 11.27 -6.01 -29.89
C MET A 1 11.13 -5.87 -28.37
N TYR A 2 12.03 -6.44 -27.56
CA TYR A 2 11.98 -6.35 -26.09
C TYR A 2 12.07 -4.92 -25.52
N LEU A 3 12.88 -4.04 -26.13
CA LEU A 3 13.04 -2.65 -25.68
C LEU A 3 11.75 -1.82 -25.83
N SER A 4 11.00 -2.02 -26.91
CA SER A 4 9.72 -1.32 -27.16
C SER A 4 8.61 -1.76 -26.20
N CYS A 5 8.63 -3.04 -25.81
CA CYS A 5 7.71 -3.59 -24.83
C CYS A 5 7.97 -3.02 -23.43
N ALA A 6 9.23 -2.91 -23.01
CA ALA A 6 9.61 -2.35 -21.70
C ALA A 6 9.23 -0.86 -21.56
N ILE A 7 9.40 -0.04 -22.62
CA ILE A 7 8.94 1.36 -22.64
C ILE A 7 7.42 1.43 -22.46
N SER A 8 6.69 0.64 -23.24
CA SER A 8 5.23 0.63 -23.22
C SER A 8 4.69 0.16 -21.87
N LEU A 9 5.35 -0.83 -21.25
CA LEU A 9 5.03 -1.33 -19.91
C LEU A 9 5.29 -0.29 -18.82
N LEU A 10 6.36 0.50 -18.89
CA LEU A 10 6.61 1.53 -17.88
C LEU A 10 5.64 2.71 -18.00
N LEU A 11 5.31 3.11 -19.23
CA LEU A 11 4.33 4.18 -19.48
C LEU A 11 2.96 3.85 -18.90
N ILE A 12 2.59 2.57 -18.77
CA ILE A 12 1.31 2.17 -18.18
C ILE A 12 1.36 2.00 -16.65
N VAL A 13 2.52 1.77 -16.03
CA VAL A 13 2.60 1.56 -14.56
C VAL A 13 2.00 2.73 -13.78
N TYR A 14 2.38 3.96 -14.12
CA TYR A 14 1.87 5.14 -13.42
C TYR A 14 0.35 5.34 -13.61
N PRO A 15 -0.20 5.31 -14.86
CA PRO A 15 -1.64 5.30 -15.07
C PRO A 15 -2.38 4.16 -14.38
N LEU A 16 -1.83 2.94 -14.36
CA LEU A 16 -2.42 1.80 -13.66
C LEU A 16 -2.51 2.04 -12.16
N LEU A 17 -1.47 2.63 -11.57
CA LEU A 17 -1.46 2.97 -10.15
C LEU A 17 -2.49 4.06 -9.85
N GLN A 18 -2.58 5.11 -10.68
CA GLN A 18 -3.63 6.12 -10.55
C GLN A 18 -5.02 5.48 -10.64
N MET A 19 -5.26 4.59 -11.61
CA MET A 19 -6.54 3.89 -11.74
C MET A 19 -6.90 3.03 -10.53
N ALA A 20 -5.91 2.45 -9.85
CA ALA A 20 -6.09 1.69 -8.61
C ALA A 20 -6.38 2.61 -7.41
N LEU A 21 -5.81 3.81 -7.38
CA LEU A 21 -5.92 4.75 -6.27
C LEU A 21 -7.13 5.70 -6.38
N ILE A 22 -7.71 5.87 -7.58
CA ILE A 22 -8.90 6.71 -7.77
C ILE A 22 -10.03 6.22 -6.85
N PRO A 23 -10.72 7.15 -6.15
CA PRO A 23 -11.95 6.88 -5.42
C PRO A 23 -12.98 6.13 -6.27
N ARG A 24 -13.29 4.86 -5.95
CA ARG A 24 -14.31 4.08 -6.68
C ARG A 24 -15.43 3.54 -5.80
N THR A 25 -15.19 3.37 -4.51
CA THR A 25 -16.22 2.90 -3.59
C THR A 25 -17.20 4.03 -3.27
N ALA A 26 -18.39 3.71 -2.76
CA ALA A 26 -19.32 4.71 -2.24
C ALA A 26 -18.71 5.59 -1.13
N GLN A 27 -17.65 5.10 -0.48
CA GLN A 27 -16.88 5.80 0.54
C GLN A 27 -15.73 6.63 -0.03
N GLY A 28 -15.52 6.62 -1.35
CA GLY A 28 -14.45 7.36 -2.01
C GLY A 28 -13.05 6.75 -1.87
N HIS A 29 -12.95 5.43 -1.65
CA HIS A 29 -11.66 4.75 -1.47
C HIS A 29 -11.14 4.11 -2.76
N GLY A 30 -9.82 4.02 -2.88
CA GLY A 30 -9.12 3.23 -3.90
C GLY A 30 -8.92 1.77 -3.48
N TRP A 31 -8.33 0.94 -4.34
CA TRP A 31 -8.09 -0.48 -4.06
C TRP A 31 -6.62 -0.76 -3.71
N LEU A 32 -6.40 -1.35 -2.53
CA LEU A 32 -5.06 -1.59 -2.00
C LEU A 32 -4.29 -2.67 -2.77
N ARG A 33 -4.85 -3.87 -2.94
CA ARG A 33 -4.19 -5.00 -3.61
C ARG A 33 -3.77 -4.66 -5.05
N PRO A 34 -4.61 -4.04 -5.90
CA PRO A 34 -4.18 -3.54 -7.20
C PRO A 34 -3.06 -2.49 -7.10
N ALA A 35 -3.15 -1.52 -6.19
CA ALA A 35 -2.11 -0.50 -6.02
C ALA A 35 -0.76 -1.13 -5.65
N VAL A 36 -0.74 -2.03 -4.66
CA VAL A 36 0.46 -2.79 -4.25
C VAL A 36 0.98 -3.62 -5.41
N GLY A 37 0.13 -4.36 -6.12
CA GLY A 37 0.53 -5.20 -7.25
C GLY A 37 1.14 -4.42 -8.42
N VAL A 38 0.65 -3.20 -8.69
CA VAL A 38 1.24 -2.31 -9.70
C VAL A 38 2.63 -1.83 -9.27
N VAL A 39 2.83 -1.51 -7.99
CA VAL A 39 4.15 -1.12 -7.48
C VAL A 39 5.12 -2.32 -7.50
N GLU A 40 4.67 -3.52 -7.11
CA GLU A 40 5.47 -4.75 -7.18
C GLU A 40 5.88 -5.09 -8.63
N LEU A 41 4.98 -4.88 -9.59
CA LEU A 41 5.27 -5.00 -11.02
C LEU A 41 6.33 -3.98 -11.46
N SER A 42 6.21 -2.72 -11.03
CA SER A 42 7.21 -1.67 -11.30
C SER A 42 8.60 -2.10 -10.82
N GLN A 43 8.69 -2.49 -9.55
CA GLN A 43 9.93 -2.93 -8.93
C GLN A 43 10.56 -4.11 -9.70
N CYS A 44 9.75 -5.10 -10.12
CA CYS A 44 10.21 -6.25 -10.90
C CYS A 44 10.71 -5.87 -12.30
N ILE A 45 10.03 -4.94 -12.99
CA ILE A 45 10.46 -4.44 -14.30
C ILE A 45 11.81 -3.73 -14.18
N ILE A 46 11.94 -2.84 -13.19
CA ILE A 46 13.16 -2.02 -13.01
C ILE A 46 14.35 -2.88 -12.62
N GLN A 47 14.16 -3.85 -11.72
CA GLN A 47 15.23 -4.75 -11.28
C GLN A 47 15.45 -5.94 -12.23
N ALA A 48 14.67 -6.05 -13.32
CA ALA A 48 14.68 -7.20 -14.23
C ALA A 48 14.51 -8.55 -13.51
N VAL A 49 13.66 -8.59 -12.48
CA VAL A 49 13.37 -9.79 -11.68
C VAL A 49 11.99 -10.33 -12.06
N PRO A 50 11.84 -11.64 -12.34
CA PRO A 50 10.54 -12.21 -12.70
C PRO A 50 9.54 -12.11 -11.54
N LEU A 51 8.30 -11.71 -11.83
CA LEU A 51 7.22 -11.61 -10.83
C LEU A 51 7.00 -12.93 -10.06
N SER A 52 7.23 -14.08 -10.71
CA SER A 52 7.12 -15.39 -10.07
C SER A 52 8.07 -15.56 -8.89
N ALA A 53 9.20 -14.85 -8.85
CA ALA A 53 10.17 -14.90 -7.75
C ALA A 53 9.64 -14.24 -6.45
N ARG A 54 8.55 -13.46 -6.51
CA ARG A 54 7.86 -12.93 -5.32
C ARG A 54 6.94 -13.96 -4.66
N LYS A 55 6.63 -15.07 -5.35
CA LYS A 55 5.78 -16.11 -4.78
C LYS A 55 6.50 -16.73 -3.57
N ALA A 56 5.73 -16.91 -2.49
CA ALA A 56 6.22 -17.58 -1.30
C ALA A 56 6.79 -18.96 -1.65
N THR A 57 8.04 -19.20 -1.26
CA THR A 57 8.74 -20.47 -1.50
C THR A 57 9.53 -20.84 -0.25
N GLY A 58 9.49 -22.11 0.15
CA GLY A 58 10.38 -22.67 1.17
C GLY A 58 10.39 -21.96 2.54
N GLY A 59 9.26 -21.42 2.99
CA GLY A 59 9.12 -20.75 4.28
C GLY A 59 9.42 -19.25 4.30
N SER A 60 9.76 -18.63 3.15
CA SER A 60 9.76 -17.18 2.99
C SER A 60 8.41 -16.71 2.44
N SER A 61 7.75 -15.79 3.16
CA SER A 61 6.48 -15.17 2.72
C SER A 61 6.66 -14.21 1.53
N GLU A 62 7.88 -13.73 1.29
CA GLU A 62 8.20 -12.69 0.29
C GLU A 62 8.93 -13.26 -0.94
N GLY A 63 9.13 -14.58 -0.99
CA GLY A 63 9.87 -15.25 -2.05
C GLY A 63 11.37 -14.93 -2.02
N ILE A 64 11.99 -14.90 -3.21
CA ILE A 64 13.44 -14.68 -3.40
C ILE A 64 13.75 -13.45 -4.26
N ALA A 65 12.73 -12.71 -4.71
CA ALA A 65 12.89 -11.59 -5.64
C ALA A 65 13.87 -10.51 -5.14
N SER A 66 13.85 -10.23 -3.84
CA SER A 66 14.77 -9.27 -3.19
C SER A 66 16.24 -9.70 -3.22
N PHE A 67 16.51 -10.99 -3.35
CA PHE A 67 17.89 -11.47 -3.56
C PHE A 67 18.29 -11.40 -5.03
N LEU A 68 17.38 -11.73 -5.95
CA LEU A 68 17.68 -11.76 -7.39
C LEU A 68 17.94 -10.38 -8.00
N GLN A 69 17.61 -9.30 -7.30
CA GLN A 69 17.98 -7.94 -7.70
C GLN A 69 19.47 -7.62 -7.46
N LEU A 70 20.14 -8.39 -6.58
CA LEU A 70 21.56 -8.17 -6.26
C LEU A 70 22.45 -8.72 -7.39
N PRO A 71 23.63 -8.10 -7.63
CA PRO A 71 24.58 -8.61 -8.60
C PRO A 71 25.05 -10.01 -8.21
N HIS A 72 25.31 -10.87 -9.21
CA HIS A 72 25.82 -12.24 -9.05
C HIS A 72 24.86 -13.24 -8.38
N PHE A 73 23.70 -12.80 -7.89
CA PHE A 73 22.72 -13.68 -7.26
C PHE A 73 21.92 -14.48 -8.29
N SER A 74 21.75 -15.76 -7.98
CA SER A 74 20.88 -16.69 -8.70
C SER A 74 20.07 -17.51 -7.70
N GLU A 75 19.02 -18.21 -8.17
CA GLU A 75 18.25 -19.10 -7.30
C GLU A 75 19.12 -20.15 -6.59
N ALA A 76 20.18 -20.62 -7.25
CA ALA A 76 21.13 -21.56 -6.68
C ALA A 76 21.92 -20.93 -5.52
N VAL A 77 22.35 -19.67 -5.66
CA VAL A 77 23.02 -18.91 -4.60
C VAL A 77 22.09 -18.72 -3.40
N VAL A 78 20.84 -18.31 -3.63
CA VAL A 78 19.83 -18.14 -2.56
C VAL A 78 19.61 -19.45 -1.79
N LYS A 79 19.49 -20.58 -2.50
CA LYS A 79 19.37 -21.92 -1.87
C LYS A 79 20.60 -22.29 -1.02
N LYS A 80 21.81 -21.91 -1.44
CA LYS A 80 23.05 -22.18 -0.69
C LYS A 80 23.11 -21.37 0.61
N ILE A 81 22.80 -20.06 0.57
CA ILE A 81 22.83 -19.21 1.77
C ILE A 81 21.68 -19.52 2.74
N ALA A 82 20.52 -19.98 2.25
CA ALA A 82 19.41 -20.44 3.09
C ALA A 82 19.81 -21.62 4.00
N ARG A 83 20.70 -22.51 3.53
CA ARG A 83 21.26 -23.61 4.33
C ARG A 83 22.19 -23.12 5.45
N LYS A 84 22.66 -21.87 5.38
CA LYS A 84 23.46 -21.19 6.40
C LYS A 84 22.61 -20.28 7.31
N LYS A 85 21.29 -20.50 7.35
CA LYS A 85 20.30 -19.79 8.18
C LYS A 85 20.01 -18.33 7.75
N VAL A 86 20.41 -17.93 6.55
CA VAL A 86 20.00 -16.64 5.95
C VAL A 86 18.84 -16.90 5.01
N ARG A 87 17.60 -16.73 5.49
CA ARG A 87 16.37 -17.11 4.77
C ARG A 87 15.61 -15.90 4.24
N THR A 88 15.69 -14.77 4.93
CA THR A 88 15.05 -13.52 4.52
C THR A 88 16.10 -12.53 4.03
N PHE A 89 15.66 -11.56 3.22
CA PHE A 89 16.55 -10.49 2.78
C PHE A 89 17.02 -9.63 3.96
N GLN A 90 16.16 -9.46 4.97
CA GLN A 90 16.51 -8.77 6.20
C GLN A 90 17.63 -9.49 6.96
N ASP A 91 17.61 -10.83 7.01
CA ASP A 91 18.70 -11.62 7.62
C ASP A 91 20.05 -11.29 6.97
N LEU A 92 20.09 -11.12 5.64
CA LEU A 92 21.32 -10.77 4.90
C LEU A 92 21.77 -9.34 5.21
N ARG A 93 20.82 -8.40 5.28
CA ARG A 93 21.10 -7.00 5.61
C ARG A 93 21.65 -6.86 7.01
N ASP A 94 21.09 -7.58 7.99
CA ASP A 94 21.47 -7.45 9.40
C ASP A 94 22.84 -8.09 9.74
N MET A 95 23.44 -8.82 8.80
CA MET A 95 24.81 -9.30 8.96
C MET A 95 25.83 -8.16 8.99
N THR A 96 26.93 -8.35 9.72
CA THR A 96 28.11 -7.50 9.57
C THR A 96 28.72 -7.66 8.18
N MET A 97 29.49 -6.66 7.73
CA MET A 97 30.17 -6.70 6.43
C MET A 97 31.08 -7.93 6.33
N GLU A 98 31.84 -8.25 7.38
CA GLU A 98 32.74 -9.40 7.42
C GLU A 98 31.98 -10.72 7.40
N GLY A 99 30.90 -10.82 8.16
CA GLY A 99 30.07 -12.03 8.21
C GLY A 99 29.40 -12.30 6.86
N ARG A 100 28.91 -11.26 6.19
CA ARG A 100 28.32 -11.35 4.85
C ARG A 100 29.36 -11.72 3.80
N ALA A 101 30.55 -11.11 3.82
CA ALA A 101 31.64 -11.46 2.93
C ALA A 101 32.04 -12.94 3.09
N GLN A 102 32.21 -13.42 4.33
CA GLN A 102 32.51 -14.83 4.60
C GLN A 102 31.41 -15.77 4.08
N LEU A 103 30.14 -15.42 4.30
CA LEU A 103 29.01 -16.19 3.81
C LEU A 103 29.02 -16.29 2.27
N LEU A 104 29.17 -15.17 1.57
CA LEU A 104 29.13 -15.12 0.11
C LEU A 104 30.33 -15.84 -0.51
N THR A 105 31.53 -15.68 0.04
CA THR A 105 32.71 -16.41 -0.44
C THR A 105 32.61 -17.91 -0.16
N GLN A 106 32.28 -18.32 1.07
CA GLN A 106 32.32 -19.74 1.45
C GLN A 106 31.10 -20.53 1.00
N ALA A 107 29.91 -19.94 1.04
CA ALA A 107 28.67 -20.64 0.71
C ALA A 107 28.26 -20.42 -0.75
N ALA A 108 28.36 -19.20 -1.27
CA ALA A 108 27.96 -18.90 -2.65
C ALA A 108 29.10 -19.07 -3.66
N GLY A 109 30.36 -18.98 -3.22
CA GLY A 109 31.55 -19.12 -4.07
C GLY A 109 31.97 -17.82 -4.74
N PHE A 110 31.57 -16.67 -4.20
CA PHE A 110 31.88 -15.36 -4.78
C PHE A 110 33.35 -14.99 -4.55
N SER A 111 33.96 -14.43 -5.59
CA SER A 111 35.24 -13.75 -5.53
C SER A 111 35.17 -12.47 -4.70
N PRO A 112 36.31 -11.93 -4.23
CA PRO A 112 36.33 -10.67 -3.47
C PRO A 112 35.70 -9.49 -4.24
N ALA A 113 35.85 -9.44 -5.56
CA ALA A 113 35.25 -8.40 -6.40
C ALA A 113 33.72 -8.54 -6.46
N GLU A 114 33.20 -9.76 -6.63
CA GLU A 114 31.75 -10.01 -6.65
C GLU A 114 31.10 -9.69 -5.29
N VAL A 115 31.80 -9.97 -4.18
CA VAL A 115 31.35 -9.55 -2.84
C VAL A 115 31.30 -8.03 -2.75
N GLN A 116 32.33 -7.33 -3.23
CA GLN A 116 32.34 -5.86 -3.23
C GLN A 116 31.17 -5.27 -4.04
N ASP A 117 30.85 -5.85 -5.20
CA ASP A 117 29.70 -5.43 -6.01
C ASP A 117 28.39 -5.52 -5.22
N VAL A 118 28.20 -6.63 -4.48
CA VAL A 118 27.02 -6.81 -3.62
C VAL A 118 26.98 -5.77 -2.50
N GLU A 119 28.12 -5.50 -1.83
CA GLU A 119 28.18 -4.50 -0.77
C GLU A 119 27.82 -3.09 -1.28
N MET A 120 28.37 -2.69 -2.43
CA MET A 120 28.05 -1.39 -3.02
C MET A 120 26.55 -1.24 -3.28
N VAL A 121 25.89 -2.28 -3.79
CA VAL A 121 24.44 -2.24 -4.03
C VAL A 121 23.65 -2.20 -2.71
N LEU A 122 24.06 -2.97 -1.71
CA LEU A 122 23.40 -2.97 -0.38
C LEU A 122 23.54 -1.62 0.34
N GLU A 123 24.65 -0.91 0.15
CA GLU A 123 24.86 0.43 0.73
C GLU A 123 23.96 1.50 0.11
N MET A 124 23.56 1.31 -1.14
CA MET A 124 22.67 2.19 -1.90
C MET A 124 21.17 1.94 -1.63
N MET A 125 20.82 0.80 -1.05
CA MET A 125 19.41 0.44 -0.79
C MET A 125 18.82 1.27 0.36
N PRO A 126 17.63 1.88 0.18
CA PRO A 126 16.99 2.68 1.22
C PRO A 126 16.46 1.82 2.38
N SER A 127 16.46 2.42 3.57
CA SER A 127 15.74 1.98 4.76
C SER A 127 14.76 3.07 5.15
N LEU A 128 13.50 2.71 5.38
CA LEU A 128 12.43 3.67 5.62
C LEU A 128 11.90 3.59 7.05
N THR A 129 11.69 4.75 7.64
CA THR A 129 10.92 4.93 8.89
C THR A 129 9.71 5.80 8.58
N VAL A 130 8.54 5.42 9.10
CA VAL A 130 7.28 6.13 8.88
C VAL A 130 6.65 6.45 10.23
N GLU A 131 6.55 7.74 10.52
CA GLU A 131 5.84 8.32 11.67
C GLU A 131 4.54 8.92 11.14
N VAL A 132 3.39 8.56 11.71
CA VAL A 132 2.08 8.99 11.18
C VAL A 132 1.14 9.35 12.32
N THR A 133 0.37 10.41 12.12
CA THR A 133 -0.72 10.85 12.98
C THR A 133 -1.98 11.13 12.15
N CYS A 134 -3.14 10.95 12.78
CA CYS A 134 -4.45 11.29 12.23
C CYS A 134 -5.21 12.08 13.29
N GLU A 135 -5.53 13.33 12.98
CA GLU A 135 -6.10 14.30 13.93
C GLU A 135 -7.17 15.15 13.24
N THR A 136 -8.07 15.71 14.04
CA THR A 136 -9.09 16.69 13.62
C THR A 136 -8.71 18.06 14.18
N GLU A 137 -9.01 19.13 13.43
CA GLU A 137 -8.69 20.48 13.87
C GLU A 137 -9.63 20.92 15.01
N GLY A 138 -9.08 21.21 16.18
CA GLY A 138 -9.82 21.83 17.30
C GLY A 138 -10.69 20.90 18.14
N GLU A 139 -10.63 19.58 17.94
CA GLU A 139 -11.44 18.61 18.68
C GLU A 139 -10.60 17.49 19.34
N ASP A 140 -11.02 17.10 20.55
CA ASP A 140 -10.45 15.95 21.25
C ASP A 140 -11.05 14.65 20.68
N GLY A 141 -10.41 14.15 19.62
CA GLY A 141 -10.78 12.91 18.94
C GLY A 141 -11.55 13.11 17.65
N ILE A 142 -11.75 12.02 16.92
CA ILE A 142 -12.33 12.02 15.58
C ILE A 142 -13.77 11.54 15.68
N GLN A 143 -14.74 12.31 15.21
CA GLN A 143 -16.14 11.90 15.07
C GLN A 143 -16.48 11.54 13.62
N GLU A 144 -17.54 10.76 13.46
CA GLU A 144 -18.08 10.41 12.15
C GLU A 144 -18.42 11.66 11.31
N GLY A 145 -17.89 11.70 10.08
CA GLY A 145 -18.08 12.80 9.14
C GLY A 145 -17.10 13.97 9.30
N ASP A 146 -16.21 13.95 10.29
CA ASP A 146 -15.17 14.97 10.42
C ASP A 146 -14.14 14.90 9.29
N VAL A 147 -13.51 16.03 9.01
CA VAL A 147 -12.38 16.07 8.08
C VAL A 147 -11.10 15.75 8.87
N VAL A 148 -10.61 14.52 8.71
CA VAL A 148 -9.38 14.06 9.36
C VAL A 148 -8.19 14.52 8.56
N THR A 149 -7.23 15.17 9.22
CA THR A 149 -5.91 15.46 8.66
C THR A 149 -4.98 14.29 8.98
N VAL A 150 -4.46 13.64 7.94
CA VAL A 150 -3.33 12.71 8.06
C VAL A 150 -2.05 13.47 7.86
N GLN A 151 -1.11 13.29 8.79
CA GLN A 151 0.25 13.80 8.69
C GLN A 151 1.22 12.66 8.86
N ALA A 152 2.15 12.50 7.92
CA ALA A 152 3.19 11.48 7.99
C ALA A 152 4.56 12.05 7.67
N TRP A 153 5.54 11.69 8.49
CA TRP A 153 6.96 11.89 8.20
C TRP A 153 7.56 10.58 7.74
N ILE A 154 8.13 10.60 6.53
CA ILE A 154 8.82 9.45 5.94
C ILE A 154 10.30 9.78 5.89
N THR A 155 11.09 9.05 6.68
CA THR A 155 12.54 9.21 6.75
C THR A 155 13.21 8.11 5.97
N LEU A 156 14.13 8.51 5.07
CA LEU A 156 14.93 7.61 4.28
C LEU A 156 16.38 7.66 4.75
N GLU A 157 16.92 6.50 5.08
CA GLU A 157 18.32 6.32 5.44
C GLU A 157 19.00 5.30 4.52
N ARG A 158 20.29 5.54 4.23
CA ARG A 158 21.17 4.60 3.52
C ARG A 158 22.47 4.45 4.30
N ARG A 159 23.16 3.33 4.13
CA ARG A 159 24.45 3.10 4.80
C ARG A 159 25.53 4.05 4.30
N ASN A 160 25.45 4.46 3.04
CA ASN A 160 26.36 5.46 2.46
C ASN A 160 26.01 6.92 2.81
N GLY A 161 24.93 7.16 3.57
CA GLY A 161 24.50 8.50 3.99
C GLY A 161 23.79 9.33 2.91
N LEU A 162 23.56 8.81 1.70
CA LEU A 162 22.86 9.53 0.63
C LEU A 162 21.34 9.50 0.84
N ILE A 163 20.70 10.67 0.68
CA ILE A 163 19.23 10.83 0.77
C ILE A 163 18.57 10.60 -0.59
N GLY A 164 19.18 11.11 -1.67
CA GLY A 164 18.74 10.89 -3.04
C GLY A 164 19.79 10.09 -3.80
N ALA A 165 19.36 9.03 -4.47
CA ALA A 165 20.23 8.21 -5.31
C ALA A 165 19.44 7.56 -6.44
N LEU A 166 20.14 7.22 -7.53
CA LEU A 166 19.57 6.38 -8.58
C LEU A 166 19.60 4.92 -8.12
N PRO A 167 18.55 4.13 -8.39
CA PRO A 167 18.55 2.71 -8.09
C PRO A 167 19.59 1.99 -8.96
N HIS A 168 20.22 0.95 -8.40
CA HIS A 168 21.04 0.05 -9.21
C HIS A 168 20.12 -0.80 -10.09
N ALA A 169 20.09 -0.48 -11.39
CA ALA A 169 19.21 -1.14 -12.37
C ALA A 169 19.95 -1.34 -13.70
N PRO A 170 20.99 -2.21 -13.74
CA PRO A 170 21.90 -2.33 -14.88
C PRO A 170 21.23 -2.84 -16.17
N TYR A 171 20.10 -3.56 -16.03
CA TYR A 171 19.32 -4.07 -17.16
C TYR A 171 18.18 -3.13 -17.56
N PHE A 172 17.97 -2.04 -16.81
CA PHE A 172 16.95 -1.05 -17.13
C PHE A 172 17.54 0.01 -18.07
N PRO A 173 17.01 0.15 -19.30
CA PRO A 173 17.67 0.91 -20.37
C PRO A 173 17.43 2.42 -20.30
N PHE A 174 16.65 2.91 -19.34
CA PHE A 174 16.32 4.33 -19.20
C PHE A 174 16.80 4.89 -17.87
N HIS A 175 16.91 6.21 -17.82
CA HIS A 175 17.08 6.89 -16.56
C HIS A 175 15.86 6.64 -15.65
N LYS A 176 16.11 6.19 -14.42
CA LYS A 176 15.06 5.96 -13.42
C LYS A 176 15.41 6.67 -12.12
N GLU A 177 14.56 7.61 -11.72
CA GLU A 177 14.60 8.15 -10.36
C GLU A 177 13.83 7.25 -9.40
N GLU A 178 14.35 7.07 -8.20
CA GLU A 178 13.65 6.37 -7.13
C GLU A 178 12.49 7.22 -6.58
N ASN A 179 11.28 6.65 -6.58
CA ASN A 179 10.12 7.29 -5.98
C ASN A 179 9.43 6.32 -5.01
N PHE A 180 8.62 6.89 -4.12
CA PHE A 180 7.86 6.14 -3.13
C PHE A 180 6.39 6.51 -3.19
N TRP A 181 5.55 5.58 -2.74
CA TRP A 181 4.12 5.76 -2.61
C TRP A 181 3.72 5.54 -1.17
N PHE A 182 3.24 6.61 -0.52
CA PHE A 182 2.59 6.51 0.77
C PHE A 182 1.12 6.18 0.57
N LEU A 183 0.64 5.11 1.20
CA LEU A 183 -0.76 4.71 1.20
C LEU A 183 -1.21 4.52 2.66
N LEU A 184 -2.26 5.20 3.09
CA LEU A 184 -3.01 4.87 4.29
C LEU A 184 -4.19 3.99 3.88
N ALA A 185 -4.25 2.76 4.41
CA ALA A 185 -5.22 1.78 3.94
C ALA A 185 -5.74 0.86 5.05
N ASP A 186 -6.94 0.35 4.84
CA ASP A 186 -7.48 -0.81 5.55
C ASP A 186 -7.16 -2.07 4.75
N SER A 187 -6.28 -2.90 5.31
CA SER A 187 -5.83 -4.14 4.68
C SER A 187 -6.90 -5.24 4.62
N VAL A 188 -7.85 -5.22 5.55
CA VAL A 188 -8.94 -6.19 5.63
C VAL A 188 -9.98 -5.89 4.57
N SER A 189 -10.41 -4.62 4.50
CA SER A 189 -11.40 -4.16 3.52
C SER A 189 -10.80 -3.88 2.14
N ASN A 190 -9.47 -3.96 2.00
CA ASN A 190 -8.73 -3.69 0.76
C ASN A 190 -8.90 -2.25 0.22
N ASN A 191 -9.14 -1.29 1.12
CA ASN A 191 -9.42 0.11 0.75
C ASN A 191 -8.24 1.02 1.04
N VAL A 192 -7.87 1.86 0.09
CA VAL A 192 -6.92 2.97 0.28
C VAL A 192 -7.70 4.23 0.58
N TRP A 193 -7.46 4.81 1.76
CA TRP A 193 -8.14 6.00 2.26
C TRP A 193 -7.41 7.28 1.82
N PHE A 194 -6.09 7.22 1.78
CA PHE A 194 -5.27 8.33 1.35
C PHE A 194 -4.00 7.82 0.67
N SER A 195 -3.54 8.54 -0.35
CA SER A 195 -2.31 8.22 -1.06
C SER A 195 -1.56 9.45 -1.53
N GLN A 196 -0.23 9.44 -1.43
CA GLN A 196 0.63 10.50 -1.94
C GLN A 196 1.93 9.93 -2.51
N LYS A 197 2.35 10.44 -3.67
CA LYS A 197 3.69 10.15 -4.23
C LYS A 197 4.73 10.96 -3.47
N VAL A 198 5.86 10.33 -3.15
CA VAL A 198 6.96 10.91 -2.37
C VAL A 198 8.26 10.77 -3.16
N SER A 199 9.01 11.86 -3.26
CA SER A 199 10.32 11.88 -3.90
C SER A 199 11.37 12.48 -2.96
N PHE A 200 12.55 11.88 -2.96
CA PHE A 200 13.71 12.37 -2.21
C PHE A 200 14.70 13.15 -3.09
N MET A 201 14.46 13.22 -4.41
CA MET A 201 15.37 13.83 -5.38
C MET A 201 15.35 15.36 -5.35
N ASP A 202 14.20 15.98 -5.06
CA ASP A 202 14.04 17.44 -5.02
C ASP A 202 13.92 17.95 -3.58
N GLU A 203 15.09 18.23 -2.97
CA GLU A 203 15.16 18.78 -1.62
C GLU A 203 14.55 20.18 -1.53
N ALA A 204 14.76 21.05 -2.52
CA ALA A 204 14.33 22.44 -2.47
C ALA A 204 12.80 22.56 -2.47
N THR A 205 12.14 21.80 -3.34
CA THR A 205 10.67 21.73 -3.36
C THR A 205 10.13 21.11 -2.08
N ALA A 206 10.78 20.06 -1.56
CA ALA A 206 10.37 19.43 -0.30
C ALA A 206 10.49 20.39 0.90
N ILE A 207 11.57 21.16 0.99
CA ILE A 207 11.77 22.18 2.02
C ILE A 207 10.66 23.23 1.94
N THR A 208 10.40 23.75 0.74
CA THR A 208 9.40 24.81 0.52
C THR A 208 8.00 24.32 0.90
N ALA A 209 7.61 23.14 0.42
CA ALA A 209 6.31 22.55 0.71
C ALA A 209 6.13 22.27 2.20
N ALA A 210 7.08 21.57 2.84
CA ALA A 210 6.96 21.22 4.25
C ALA A 210 6.98 22.46 5.16
N SER A 211 7.85 23.44 4.89
CA SER A 211 7.93 24.67 5.68
C SER A 211 6.63 25.46 5.60
N LYS A 212 6.07 25.60 4.40
CA LYS A 212 4.78 26.28 4.19
C LYS A 212 3.66 25.58 4.94
N THR A 213 3.54 24.26 4.79
CA THR A 213 2.50 23.47 5.47
C THR A 213 2.58 23.58 6.99
N ILE A 214 3.78 23.48 7.57
CA ILE A 214 3.95 23.58 9.03
C ILE A 214 3.67 25.01 9.51
N GLN A 215 4.12 26.02 8.77
CA GLN A 215 3.83 27.42 9.08
C GLN A 215 2.32 27.68 9.11
N GLU A 216 1.60 27.30 8.06
CA GLU A 216 0.13 27.47 7.96
C GLU A 216 -0.59 26.72 9.10
N THR A 217 -0.19 25.48 9.39
CA THR A 217 -0.80 24.66 10.45
C THR A 217 -0.63 25.32 11.83
N MET A 218 0.55 25.85 12.12
CA MET A 218 0.83 26.51 13.39
C MET A 218 0.14 27.87 13.53
N GLU A 219 0.08 28.65 12.44
CA GLU A 219 -0.64 29.92 12.41
C GLU A 219 -2.14 29.73 12.65
N VAL A 220 -2.76 28.73 12.01
CA VAL A 220 -4.18 28.35 12.23
C VAL A 220 -4.42 27.93 13.68
N SER A 221 -3.45 27.25 14.29
CA SER A 221 -3.52 26.80 15.69
C SER A 221 -3.22 27.92 16.71
N GLY A 222 -2.97 29.15 16.26
CA GLY A 222 -2.69 30.30 17.14
C GLY A 222 -1.34 30.25 17.86
N VAL A 223 -0.40 29.42 17.38
CA VAL A 223 0.95 29.30 17.94
C VAL A 223 1.74 30.60 17.71
N SER A 224 2.61 30.97 18.66
CA SER A 224 3.34 32.24 18.58
C SER A 224 4.31 32.26 17.39
N ALA A 225 4.52 33.43 16.77
CA ALA A 225 5.40 33.58 15.62
C ALA A 225 6.84 33.09 15.89
N LYS A 226 7.32 33.19 17.13
CA LYS A 226 8.63 32.67 17.54
C LYS A 226 8.67 31.15 17.47
N GLU A 227 7.68 30.48 18.07
CA GLU A 227 7.59 29.02 18.06
C GLU A 227 7.37 28.48 16.64
N THR A 228 6.56 29.17 15.83
CA THR A 228 6.36 28.85 14.41
C THR A 228 7.69 28.92 13.64
N SER A 229 8.49 29.98 13.84
CA SER A 229 9.81 30.10 13.20
C SER A 229 10.77 28.98 13.62
N GLU A 230 10.79 28.62 14.91
CA GLU A 230 11.60 27.51 15.42
C GLU A 230 11.14 26.14 14.87
N ALA A 231 9.83 25.94 14.70
CA ALA A 231 9.28 24.73 14.08
C ALA A 231 9.61 24.63 12.59
N VAL A 232 9.53 25.75 11.85
CA VAL A 232 9.95 25.82 10.44
C VAL A 232 11.44 25.48 10.33
N LYS A 233 12.30 26.02 11.19
CA LYS A 233 13.73 25.68 11.19
C LYS A 233 13.98 24.19 11.43
N ARG A 234 13.32 23.60 12.43
CA ARG A 234 13.39 22.15 12.70
C ARG A 234 12.89 21.32 11.52
N THR A 235 11.85 21.78 10.84
CA THR A 235 11.29 21.14 9.64
C THR A 235 12.31 21.11 8.50
N ILE A 236 12.99 22.24 8.25
CA ILE A 236 14.06 22.33 7.24
C ILE A 236 15.19 21.35 7.56
N GLU A 237 15.65 21.30 8.81
CA GLU A 237 16.68 20.37 9.25
C GLU A 237 16.23 18.90 9.09
N LYS A 238 14.98 18.58 9.45
CA LYS A 238 14.38 17.26 9.27
C LYS A 238 14.33 16.84 7.80
N VAL A 239 13.99 17.77 6.89
CA VAL A 239 13.96 17.51 5.43
C VAL A 239 15.36 17.29 4.87
N ARG A 240 16.34 18.11 5.27
CA ARG A 240 17.76 17.96 4.91
C ARG A 240 18.37 16.69 5.49
N GLY A 241 17.83 16.18 6.60
CA GLY A 241 18.22 14.90 7.20
C GLY A 241 17.59 13.68 6.52
N GLY A 242 16.88 13.85 5.40
CA GLY A 242 16.30 12.73 4.65
C GLY A 242 14.85 12.43 4.99
N SER A 243 14.11 13.38 5.56
CA SER A 243 12.67 13.22 5.79
C SER A 243 11.82 13.92 4.72
N ARG A 244 10.63 13.39 4.45
CA ARG A 244 9.62 14.04 3.60
C ARG A 244 8.27 14.07 4.33
N LEU A 245 7.63 15.23 4.28
CA LEU A 245 6.30 15.43 4.84
C LEU A 245 5.25 14.99 3.81
N VAL A 246 4.35 14.14 4.25
CA VAL A 246 3.12 13.77 3.56
C VAL A 246 1.98 14.30 4.41
N MET A 247 1.06 15.04 3.79
CA MET A 247 -0.09 15.58 4.49
C MET A 247 -1.29 15.61 3.56
N GLY A 248 -2.45 15.24 4.08
CA GLY A 248 -3.71 15.31 3.36
C GLY A 248 -4.90 15.16 4.27
N ARG A 249 -6.08 15.20 3.66
CA ARG A 249 -7.35 15.15 4.39
C ARG A 249 -8.28 14.10 3.81
N PHE A 250 -9.05 13.43 4.66
CA PHE A 250 -10.09 12.48 4.25
C PHE A 250 -11.27 12.56 5.24
N PRO A 251 -12.51 12.25 4.78
CA PRO A 251 -13.66 12.22 5.66
C PRO A 251 -13.62 11.00 6.58
N ALA A 252 -13.86 11.19 7.88
CA ALA A 252 -13.98 10.13 8.85
C ALA A 252 -15.20 9.22 8.50
N PRO A 253 -15.02 7.90 8.34
CA PRO A 253 -16.13 6.98 8.15
C PRO A 253 -17.00 6.85 9.42
N THR A 254 -17.92 5.88 9.41
CA THR A 254 -18.81 5.56 10.53
C THR A 254 -18.05 5.33 11.84
N GLU A 255 -18.75 5.49 12.96
CA GLU A 255 -18.18 5.16 14.28
C GLU A 255 -17.56 3.75 14.33
N GLY A 256 -16.36 3.63 14.93
CA GLY A 256 -15.65 2.36 14.98
C GLY A 256 -14.17 2.46 15.34
N ASN A 257 -13.55 1.30 15.56
CA ASN A 257 -12.11 1.18 15.74
C ASN A 257 -11.50 0.59 14.46
N TYR A 258 -10.69 1.38 13.77
CA TYR A 258 -10.06 1.02 12.51
C TYR A 258 -8.59 0.66 12.74
N ASN A 259 -8.21 -0.55 12.33
CA ASN A 259 -6.81 -0.99 12.32
C ASN A 259 -6.24 -0.72 10.92
N LEU A 260 -5.79 0.51 10.70
CA LEU A 260 -5.20 0.92 9.44
C LEU A 260 -3.73 0.51 9.38
N THR A 261 -3.21 0.48 8.15
CA THR A 261 -1.80 0.27 7.88
C THR A 261 -1.32 1.34 6.92
N CYS A 262 -0.21 1.99 7.28
CA CYS A 262 0.54 2.85 6.39
C CYS A 262 1.54 2.01 5.61
N TYR A 263 1.45 2.07 4.29
CA TYR A 263 2.39 1.46 3.37
C TYR A 263 3.24 2.57 2.77
N CYS A 264 4.56 2.46 2.88
CA CYS A 264 5.49 3.25 2.09
C CYS A 264 6.20 2.30 1.14
N LEU A 265 5.82 2.35 -0.14
CA LEU A 265 6.25 1.40 -1.16
C LEU A 265 7.26 2.07 -2.09
N CYS A 266 8.44 1.48 -2.25
CA CYS A 266 9.42 1.91 -3.24
C CYS A 266 8.99 1.45 -4.63
N ASP A 267 9.15 2.28 -5.66
CA ASP A 267 8.80 1.87 -7.02
C ASP A 267 9.94 1.18 -7.79
N SER A 268 11.17 1.21 -7.25
CA SER A 268 12.40 0.75 -7.91
C SER A 268 13.13 -0.41 -7.24
N TRP A 269 13.07 -0.52 -5.91
CA TRP A 269 13.79 -1.56 -5.16
C TRP A 269 12.82 -2.61 -4.60
N ILE A 270 13.27 -3.86 -4.53
CA ILE A 270 12.50 -4.96 -3.95
C ILE A 270 12.91 -5.14 -2.48
N GLY A 271 11.95 -5.27 -1.56
CA GLY A 271 12.23 -5.50 -0.15
C GLY A 271 12.70 -4.26 0.62
N CYS A 272 12.47 -3.06 0.07
CA CYS A 272 12.73 -1.77 0.74
C CYS A 272 11.44 -1.08 1.20
N ASP A 273 10.30 -1.76 1.12
CA ASP A 273 9.00 -1.24 1.51
C ASP A 273 8.85 -1.23 3.04
N LYS A 274 8.11 -0.26 3.57
CA LYS A 274 7.80 -0.17 5.01
C LYS A 274 6.29 -0.23 5.25
N LYS A 275 5.90 -1.01 6.26
CA LYS A 275 4.53 -1.07 6.79
C LYS A 275 4.54 -0.66 8.25
N THR A 276 3.63 0.24 8.64
CA THR A 276 3.43 0.67 10.02
C THR A 276 1.93 0.60 10.33
N ASN A 277 1.57 -0.05 11.44
CA ASN A 277 0.17 -0.15 11.86
C ASN A 277 -0.25 1.13 12.59
N LEU A 278 -1.47 1.60 12.32
CA LEU A 278 -2.07 2.77 12.93
C LEU A 278 -3.50 2.43 13.37
N LYS A 279 -3.79 2.62 14.66
CA LYS A 279 -5.15 2.44 15.17
C LYS A 279 -5.85 3.79 15.23
N VAL A 280 -6.99 3.90 14.57
CA VAL A 280 -7.81 5.12 14.55
C VAL A 280 -9.16 4.79 15.16
N LYS A 281 -9.55 5.54 16.20
CA LYS A 281 -10.86 5.43 16.83
C LYS A 281 -11.73 6.58 16.35
N ILE A 282 -12.87 6.24 15.79
CA ILE A 282 -13.89 7.19 15.33
C ILE A 282 -15.10 7.06 16.23
N LEU A 283 -15.52 8.19 16.78
CA LEU A 283 -16.63 8.32 17.71
C LEU A 283 -17.92 8.61 16.94
N LYS A 284 -19.05 8.29 17.57
CA LYS A 284 -20.37 8.70 17.06
C LYS A 284 -20.43 10.20 16.89
N ARG A 285 -21.04 10.65 15.80
CA ARG A 285 -21.35 12.07 15.62
C ARG A 285 -22.29 12.55 16.71
N THR A 286 -21.85 13.54 17.47
CA THR A 286 -22.69 14.18 18.49
C THR A 286 -23.56 15.28 17.86
N ARG A 287 -24.81 15.44 18.34
CA ARG A 287 -25.78 16.43 17.83
C ARG A 287 -25.32 17.90 17.97
N ALA A 288 -24.25 18.15 18.71
CA ALA A 288 -23.72 19.49 18.95
C ALA A 288 -23.10 20.13 17.69
N GLY A 289 -22.63 19.34 16.72
CA GLY A 289 -21.97 19.83 15.50
C GLY A 289 -22.88 20.36 14.39
N THR A 290 -24.21 20.43 14.59
CA THR A 290 -25.17 20.90 13.56
C THR A 290 -25.53 22.39 13.71
N ARG A 291 -25.09 23.07 14.78
CA ARG A 291 -25.32 24.52 14.98
C ARG A 291 -24.18 25.37 14.40
N GLY A 292 -23.92 25.22 13.11
CA GLY A 292 -23.07 26.13 12.32
C GLY A 292 -23.87 27.15 11.50
N GLY A 293 -25.19 27.23 11.70
CA GLY A 293 -26.05 28.23 11.08
C GLY A 293 -26.40 29.31 12.09
N LEU A 294 -26.03 30.56 11.80
CA LEU A 294 -26.49 31.77 12.47
C LEU A 294 -28.03 31.76 12.59
N VAL A 295 -28.52 31.42 13.78
CA VAL A 295 -29.86 31.79 14.22
C VAL A 295 -29.64 32.84 15.30
N SER A 296 -30.06 34.06 14.98
CA SER A 296 -30.00 35.22 15.87
C SER A 296 -30.55 34.89 17.25
N GLU A 297 -29.80 35.23 18.29
CA GLU A 297 -30.34 35.40 19.64
C GLU A 297 -31.34 36.55 19.65
N GLU A 298 -32.55 36.28 20.12
CA GLU A 298 -33.32 37.19 20.97
C GLU A 298 -34.49 36.44 21.63
N GLY A 299 -34.51 36.43 22.96
CA GLY A 299 -35.76 36.35 23.75
C GLY A 299 -36.03 35.06 24.53
N PRO A 300 -36.71 35.14 25.71
CA PRO A 300 -36.18 34.58 26.94
C PRO A 300 -36.93 33.36 27.49
N ILE A 301 -36.26 32.76 28.49
CA ILE A 301 -36.69 31.73 29.42
C ILE A 301 -38.08 32.01 29.99
N VAL A 302 -38.99 31.04 29.88
CA VAL A 302 -40.11 30.85 30.81
C VAL A 302 -40.22 29.36 31.11
N GLU A 303 -39.91 29.05 32.36
CA GLU A 303 -40.19 27.81 33.05
C GLU A 303 -41.65 27.88 33.50
N ASP A 304 -42.48 26.94 33.05
CA ASP A 304 -43.72 26.59 33.77
C ASP A 304 -44.07 25.13 33.44
N GLY A 305 -44.23 24.35 34.51
CA GLY A 305 -44.66 22.95 34.42
C GLY A 305 -46.17 22.84 34.21
N ILE A 306 -46.62 21.66 33.79
CA ILE A 306 -47.83 20.96 34.25
C ILE A 306 -47.92 19.62 33.51
N GLU A 307 -48.29 18.61 34.27
CA GLU A 307 -48.48 17.19 33.95
C GLU A 307 -49.66 16.94 33.01
N GLU A 308 -49.55 15.82 32.28
CA GLU A 308 -50.59 14.89 31.78
C GLU A 308 -51.84 15.41 31.06
N GLU A 309 -52.09 14.89 29.84
CA GLU A 309 -53.31 14.11 29.57
C GLU A 309 -53.21 13.34 28.24
N GLU A 310 -53.94 12.23 28.22
CA GLU A 310 -53.91 11.09 27.30
C GLU A 310 -54.66 11.29 25.97
N GLU A 311 -54.44 10.31 25.08
CA GLU A 311 -55.36 9.74 24.09
C GLU A 311 -55.92 10.60 22.95
N ASN A 312 -55.57 10.20 21.72
CA ASN A 312 -56.60 9.84 20.75
C ASN A 312 -56.05 8.79 19.76
N GLU A 313 -56.43 7.53 19.97
CA GLU A 313 -56.52 6.53 18.90
C GLU A 313 -57.76 6.86 18.07
N GLU A 314 -57.65 6.88 16.75
CA GLU A 314 -58.75 6.41 15.89
C GLU A 314 -58.18 5.89 14.57
N ASP A 315 -58.44 4.60 14.42
CA ASP A 315 -58.17 3.64 13.34
C ASP A 315 -59.08 3.89 12.14
N TYR A 316 -58.64 3.60 10.91
CA TYR A 316 -59.50 3.29 9.75
C TYR A 316 -58.69 2.54 8.66
N ASP A 317 -58.84 1.22 8.68
CA ASP A 317 -59.31 0.32 7.59
C ASP A 317 -58.73 0.50 6.17
N ASP A 318 -57.99 -0.49 5.67
CA ASP A 318 -58.49 -1.67 4.93
C ASP A 318 -58.95 -1.35 3.49
N TYR A 319 -58.15 -1.79 2.52
CA TYR A 319 -58.61 -2.01 1.14
C TYR A 319 -57.74 -3.10 0.47
N GLU A 320 -58.09 -4.37 0.74
CA GLU A 320 -57.75 -5.49 -0.15
C GLU A 320 -58.75 -5.63 -1.32
N SER A 321 -58.19 -6.08 -2.45
CA SER A 321 -58.75 -6.95 -3.51
C SER A 321 -58.57 -6.40 -4.93
N GLU A 322 -58.37 -7.19 -6.00
CA GLU A 322 -57.89 -8.56 -6.28
C GLU A 322 -57.75 -8.62 -7.84
N TYR A 323 -57.05 -9.64 -8.36
CA TYR A 323 -57.00 -10.15 -9.77
C TYR A 323 -56.16 -9.36 -10.80
N SER A 324 -55.30 -10.00 -11.59
CA SER A 324 -55.56 -11.24 -12.35
C SER A 324 -54.32 -12.12 -12.52
N GLU A 325 -54.56 -13.42 -12.36
CA GLU A 325 -53.74 -14.56 -12.82
C GLU A 325 -53.87 -14.73 -14.34
N GLU A 326 -52.78 -15.09 -15.02
CA GLU A 326 -52.84 -15.98 -16.19
C GLU A 326 -51.69 -17.00 -16.07
N GLU A 327 -52.08 -18.26 -15.86
CA GLU A 327 -51.23 -19.45 -16.03
C GLU A 327 -51.28 -19.91 -17.49
N GLU A 328 -50.16 -20.38 -18.03
CA GLU A 328 -50.15 -21.54 -18.92
C GLU A 328 -49.04 -22.52 -18.51
N GLU A 329 -49.46 -23.73 -18.17
CA GLU A 329 -48.63 -24.92 -17.96
C GLU A 329 -48.11 -25.46 -19.30
N GLU A 330 -46.87 -25.98 -19.32
CA GLU A 330 -46.66 -27.28 -19.96
C GLU A 330 -45.61 -28.09 -19.18
N LYS A 331 -46.08 -29.19 -18.58
CA LYS A 331 -45.29 -30.23 -17.92
C LYS A 331 -44.65 -31.12 -18.99
N ASP A 332 -43.39 -31.51 -18.76
CA ASP A 332 -43.04 -32.91 -19.02
C ASP A 332 -42.02 -33.44 -17.98
N THR A 333 -42.43 -34.49 -17.27
CA THR A 333 -41.59 -35.25 -16.33
C THR A 333 -41.74 -36.73 -16.63
N LYS A 334 -40.62 -37.42 -16.87
CA LYS A 334 -40.35 -38.87 -16.74
C LYS A 334 -38.89 -39.08 -17.21
N LYS A 335 -38.01 -39.91 -16.65
CA LYS A 335 -38.10 -40.94 -15.61
C LYS A 335 -36.66 -41.35 -15.22
N LYS A 336 -36.53 -41.87 -14.00
CA LYS A 336 -35.38 -42.53 -13.34
C LYS A 336 -34.71 -43.66 -14.14
N GLY A 337 -33.42 -43.92 -13.89
CA GLY A 337 -32.85 -45.28 -13.86
C GLY A 337 -31.31 -45.38 -14.00
N PRO A 338 -30.63 -46.39 -13.39
CA PRO A 338 -29.26 -46.26 -12.88
C PRO A 338 -28.16 -47.14 -13.54
N ALA A 339 -26.90 -46.81 -13.21
CA ALA A 339 -25.68 -47.63 -13.04
C ALA A 339 -25.37 -48.88 -13.92
N ALA A 340 -24.16 -48.94 -14.50
CA ALA A 340 -23.04 -49.81 -14.06
C ALA A 340 -22.04 -50.18 -15.19
N ASN A 341 -20.75 -50.11 -14.83
CA ASN A 341 -19.60 -50.98 -15.17
C ASN A 341 -19.20 -51.29 -16.63
N GLY A 342 -17.89 -51.10 -16.89
CA GLY A 342 -17.15 -51.73 -17.97
C GLY A 342 -15.68 -51.32 -18.00
N ALA A 343 -14.86 -51.94 -17.16
CA ALA A 343 -13.41 -51.88 -17.20
C ALA A 343 -12.82 -52.87 -18.24
N VAL A 344 -11.51 -52.73 -18.46
CA VAL A 344 -10.52 -53.65 -19.09
C VAL A 344 -10.07 -53.22 -20.50
N HIS A 345 -8.90 -52.59 -20.71
CA HIS A 345 -7.48 -53.02 -20.64
C HIS A 345 -6.99 -53.92 -21.81
N ASN A 346 -6.22 -53.36 -22.76
CA ASN A 346 -4.85 -53.77 -23.18
C ASN A 346 -4.45 -53.02 -24.46
N LYS A 347 -3.36 -52.25 -24.55
CA LYS A 347 -1.91 -52.49 -24.37
C LYS A 347 -1.23 -53.17 -25.57
N GLY A 348 -0.27 -52.42 -26.15
CA GLY A 348 0.88 -52.88 -26.94
C GLY A 348 0.82 -52.48 -28.42
N SER A 349 1.89 -52.09 -29.11
CA SER A 349 3.28 -51.71 -28.82
C SER A 349 3.96 -51.47 -30.18
N SER A 350 4.82 -50.45 -30.28
CA SER A 350 6.00 -50.30 -31.19
C SER A 350 5.76 -50.36 -32.72
N SER A 351 6.54 -49.71 -33.60
CA SER A 351 7.96 -49.34 -33.58
C SER A 351 8.27 -48.31 -34.68
N GLU A 352 9.23 -47.42 -34.39
CA GLU A 352 10.40 -46.99 -35.20
C GLU A 352 10.28 -46.48 -36.66
N GLY A 353 11.02 -45.41 -36.93
CA GLY A 353 11.37 -44.94 -38.27
C GLY A 353 12.20 -43.66 -38.23
N SER A 354 13.52 -43.82 -38.08
CA SER A 354 14.56 -42.79 -38.20
C SER A 354 14.71 -42.31 -39.66
N GLY A 355 15.11 -41.05 -39.86
CA GLY A 355 15.54 -40.53 -41.16
C GLY A 355 16.29 -39.21 -41.00
N SER A 356 17.62 -39.29 -41.09
CA SER A 356 18.54 -38.18 -41.36
C SER A 356 18.70 -37.99 -42.88
N ASP A 357 19.06 -36.77 -43.28
CA ASP A 357 20.06 -36.38 -44.30
C ASP A 357 19.63 -35.01 -44.91
N GLU A 358 20.37 -33.95 -44.60
CA GLU A 358 21.43 -33.29 -45.41
C GLU A 358 20.87 -32.33 -46.48
N GLU A 359 20.97 -31.01 -46.22
CA GLU A 359 21.80 -30.02 -46.95
C GLU A 359 21.88 -28.70 -46.18
#